data_AF-A0A1Q9NUF7-F1
#
_entry.id   AF-A0A1Q9NUF7-F1
#
_cell.length_a   1.000
_cell.length_b   1.000
_cell.length_c   1.000
_cell.angle_alpha   90.00
_cell.angle_beta   90.00
_cell.angle_gamma   90.00
#
_symmetry.space_group_name_H-M   'P 1'
#
loop_
_entity.id
_entity.type
_entity.pdbx_description
1 polymer ?
#
loop_
_entity_poly.entity_id
_entity_poly.type
_entity_poly.pdbx_seq_one_letter_code
_entity_poly.pdbx_strand_id
1 'polypeptide(L)'
;MKTNHFFLFLAIIISSNGFLYQISLDGPIDFNTTQLPYQKKVVYEEEFTPHAPIFISSNDDFALQTSEEDWKGTGTSNDPYIIEGYHITERITINYTNQYSIGSRETKILIQNTDVHFKIRNSLIERPKFQCTTVNGTETIVHPCDYPGESIHNIRDGITLINTKNAIIENVTIVNIREGSGVHVIDSSNIFIQGNIILDNSKGIKVKQFGKVLMVFFITQQPILI
;
A
#
# COMPACT_ATOMS: atom_id res chain seq x y z
N MET A 1 37.19 22.36 8.64
CA MET A 1 37.13 20.88 8.62
C MET A 1 35.67 20.48 8.79
N LYS A 2 35.02 19.94 7.74
CA LYS A 2 33.67 19.39 7.86
C LYS A 2 33.79 17.97 8.42
N THR A 3 33.16 17.72 9.55
CA THR A 3 33.01 16.37 10.12
C THR A 3 31.96 15.63 9.29
N ASN A 4 32.37 14.60 8.56
CA ASN A 4 31.44 13.70 7.87
C ASN A 4 30.64 12.93 8.93
N HIS A 5 29.34 13.15 9.00
CA HIS A 5 28.45 12.33 9.81
C HIS A 5 27.99 11.14 8.99
N PHE A 6 28.33 9.95 9.48
CA PHE A 6 27.99 8.66 8.90
C PHE A 6 26.54 8.33 9.27
N PHE A 7 25.65 8.16 8.29
CA PHE A 7 24.30 7.65 8.54
C PHE A 7 24.10 6.34 7.79
N LEU A 8 23.82 5.29 8.56
CA LEU A 8 23.59 3.93 8.10
C LEU A 8 22.12 3.81 7.68
N PHE A 9 21.84 3.63 6.39
CA PHE A 9 20.54 3.12 5.96
C PHE A 9 20.52 1.61 6.17
N LEU A 10 19.74 1.20 7.17
CA LEU A 10 19.60 -0.20 7.53
C LEU A 10 18.51 -0.83 6.67
N ALA A 11 18.90 -1.57 5.63
CA ALA A 11 18.02 -2.58 5.06
C ALA A 11 17.91 -3.71 6.10
N ILE A 12 16.87 -3.67 6.95
CA ILE A 12 16.65 -4.75 7.91
C ILE A 12 16.07 -5.94 7.16
N ILE A 13 16.94 -6.90 6.80
CA ILE A 13 16.49 -8.25 6.46
C ILE A 13 16.25 -8.98 7.78
N ILE A 14 14.99 -9.04 8.22
CA ILE A 14 14.61 -9.86 9.37
C ILE A 14 14.45 -11.30 8.85
N SER A 15 15.44 -12.15 9.10
CA SER A 15 15.29 -13.58 8.85
C SER A 15 14.73 -14.30 10.08
N SER A 16 13.81 -15.23 9.88
CA SER A 16 13.24 -16.08 10.95
C SER A 16 14.25 -17.02 11.61
N ASN A 17 15.48 -17.09 11.08
CA ASN A 17 16.56 -17.95 11.58
C ASN A 17 17.57 -17.19 12.47
N GLY A 18 17.30 -15.93 12.84
CA GLY A 18 18.17 -15.17 13.74
C GLY A 18 19.48 -14.68 13.11
N PHE A 19 19.64 -14.81 11.80
CA PHE A 19 20.77 -14.21 11.07
C PHE A 19 20.38 -12.81 10.57
N LEU A 20 21.11 -11.80 11.02
CA LEU A 20 21.10 -10.45 10.46
C LEU A 20 21.98 -10.47 9.21
N TYR A 21 21.38 -10.25 8.04
CA TYR A 21 22.15 -9.98 6.82
C TYR A 21 22.40 -8.48 6.72
N GLN A 22 23.65 -8.07 6.89
CA GLN A 22 24.08 -6.72 6.58
C GLN A 22 24.32 -6.63 5.07
N ILE A 23 23.45 -5.93 4.35
CA ILE A 23 23.78 -5.49 2.99
C ILE A 23 24.70 -4.26 3.15
N SER A 24 25.98 -4.43 2.82
CA SER A 24 26.90 -3.30 2.66
C SER A 24 26.65 -2.68 1.29
N LEU A 25 26.19 -1.44 1.25
CA LEU A 25 26.22 -0.62 0.04
C LEU A 25 27.59 0.06 0.03
N ASP A 26 28.57 -0.54 -0.63
CA ASP A 26 29.91 0.03 -0.73
C ASP A 26 29.93 1.15 -1.76
N GLY A 27 29.71 2.38 -1.29
CA GLY A 27 29.88 3.60 -2.07
C GLY A 27 29.38 4.84 -1.34
N PRO A 28 30.03 6.01 -1.48
CA PRO A 28 29.54 7.26 -0.90
C PRO A 28 28.25 7.67 -1.62
N ILE A 29 27.12 7.62 -0.91
CA ILE A 29 25.88 8.25 -1.37
C ILE A 29 25.92 9.70 -0.88
N ASP A 30 26.13 10.64 -1.81
CA ASP A 30 26.13 12.08 -1.51
C ASP A 30 24.70 12.58 -1.34
N PHE A 31 24.30 12.84 -0.09
CA PHE A 31 23.04 13.50 0.26
C PHE A 31 23.30 14.96 0.69
N ASN A 32 24.11 15.72 -0.05
CA ASN A 32 24.09 17.17 0.07
C ASN A 32 22.69 17.69 -0.30
N THR A 33 21.87 17.83 0.74
CA THR A 33 20.55 18.46 0.74
C THR A 33 20.70 19.97 0.58
N THR A 34 21.07 20.41 -0.61
CA THR A 34 20.28 21.49 -1.21
C THR A 34 18.85 21.01 -1.16
N GLN A 35 17.95 21.71 -0.45
CA GLN A 35 16.51 21.45 -0.55
C GLN A 35 16.20 21.28 -2.02
N LEU A 36 15.94 20.04 -2.46
CA LEU A 36 15.54 19.81 -3.84
C LEU A 36 14.20 20.55 -3.96
N PRO A 37 14.05 21.54 -4.85
CA PRO A 37 12.76 22.08 -5.20
C PRO A 37 12.07 21.02 -6.06
N TYR A 38 11.77 19.88 -5.44
CA TYR A 38 10.97 18.83 -6.04
C TYR A 38 9.81 18.57 -5.09
N GLN A 39 8.96 19.60 -4.98
CA GLN A 39 7.54 19.32 -5.09
C GLN A 39 7.39 18.64 -6.45
N LYS A 40 7.51 17.30 -6.49
CA LYS A 40 6.79 16.56 -7.52
C LYS A 40 5.36 16.98 -7.26
N LYS A 41 4.89 18.00 -8.00
CA LYS A 41 3.48 18.24 -8.15
C LYS A 41 2.94 16.83 -8.39
N VAL A 42 2.05 16.36 -7.52
CA VAL A 42 1.31 15.15 -7.81
C VAL A 42 0.56 15.51 -9.07
N VAL A 43 1.21 15.24 -10.20
CA VAL A 43 0.63 15.51 -11.48
C VAL A 43 -0.33 14.35 -11.59
N TYR A 44 -1.59 14.63 -11.30
CA TYR A 44 -2.72 13.77 -11.60
C TYR A 44 -2.84 13.64 -13.12
N GLU A 45 -1.76 13.18 -13.77
CA GLU A 45 -1.58 13.36 -15.22
C GLU A 45 -2.25 12.29 -16.06
N GLU A 46 -3.09 11.45 -15.44
CA GLU A 46 -4.13 10.68 -16.12
C GLU A 46 -5.39 10.70 -15.25
N GLU A 47 -6.57 10.88 -15.87
CA GLU A 47 -7.86 10.66 -15.20
C GLU A 47 -7.93 9.17 -14.86
N PHE A 48 -7.47 8.79 -13.67
CA PHE A 48 -7.62 7.44 -13.15
C PHE A 48 -9.09 7.00 -13.27
N THR A 49 -9.32 5.80 -13.81
CA THR A 49 -10.67 5.24 -13.97
C THR A 49 -11.25 4.93 -12.60
N PRO A 50 -12.40 5.52 -12.21
CA PRO A 50 -13.09 5.15 -10.98
C PRO A 50 -13.37 3.65 -10.96
N HIS A 51 -12.99 2.99 -9.88
CA HIS A 51 -13.15 1.54 -9.75
C HIS A 51 -13.68 1.18 -8.36
N ALA A 52 -14.54 0.16 -8.33
CA ALA A 52 -14.95 -0.46 -7.09
C ALA A 52 -13.73 -1.04 -6.35
N PRO A 53 -13.84 -1.39 -5.07
CA PRO A 53 -12.76 -2.06 -4.37
C PRO A 53 -12.45 -3.42 -5.02
N ILE A 54 -11.18 -3.81 -5.03
CA ILE A 54 -10.74 -5.08 -5.66
C ILE A 54 -10.53 -6.14 -4.58
N PHE A 55 -11.11 -7.32 -4.78
CA PHE A 55 -10.94 -8.47 -3.90
C PHE A 55 -10.57 -9.72 -4.70
N ILE A 56 -9.34 -10.22 -4.53
CA ILE A 56 -8.88 -11.49 -5.10
C ILE A 56 -8.60 -12.48 -3.98
N SER A 57 -9.25 -13.64 -4.03
CA SER A 57 -9.23 -14.64 -2.97
C SER A 57 -8.40 -15.90 -3.27
N SER A 58 -7.99 -16.10 -4.53
CA SER A 58 -7.23 -17.27 -5.00
C SER A 58 -6.62 -17.04 -6.40
N ASN A 59 -5.85 -18.01 -6.91
CA ASN A 59 -5.35 -18.01 -8.29
C ASN A 59 -6.49 -18.03 -9.33
N ASP A 60 -7.53 -18.83 -9.09
CA ASP A 60 -8.67 -18.97 -10.01
C ASP A 60 -9.48 -17.67 -10.07
N ASP A 61 -9.67 -17.02 -8.92
CA ASP A 61 -10.33 -15.71 -8.82
C ASP A 61 -9.52 -14.63 -9.56
N PHE A 62 -8.18 -14.70 -9.47
CA PHE A 62 -7.30 -13.83 -10.25
C PHE A 62 -7.54 -13.99 -11.76
N ALA A 63 -7.53 -15.23 -12.26
CA ALA A 63 -7.75 -15.50 -13.67
C ALA A 63 -9.16 -15.07 -14.14
N LEU A 64 -10.18 -15.29 -13.30
CA LEU A 64 -11.56 -14.88 -13.57
C LEU A 64 -11.67 -13.36 -13.69
N GLN A 65 -11.25 -12.61 -12.66
CA GLN A 65 -11.34 -11.14 -12.70
C GLN A 65 -10.49 -10.53 -13.81
N THR A 66 -9.32 -11.11 -14.09
CA THR A 66 -8.50 -10.68 -15.23
C THR A 66 -9.30 -10.77 -16.54
N SER A 67 -10.07 -11.84 -16.73
CA SER A 67 -10.89 -12.01 -17.94
C SER A 67 -12.13 -11.11 -17.97
N GLU A 68 -12.68 -10.73 -16.80
CA GLU A 68 -13.85 -9.86 -16.69
C GLU A 68 -13.48 -8.38 -16.85
N GLU A 69 -12.34 -7.97 -16.32
CA GLU A 69 -11.84 -6.58 -16.31
C GLU A 69 -10.87 -6.28 -17.46
N ASP A 70 -10.56 -7.27 -18.30
CA ASP A 70 -9.57 -7.19 -19.39
C ASP A 70 -8.17 -6.75 -18.88
N TRP A 71 -7.78 -7.26 -17.71
CA TRP A 71 -6.41 -7.04 -17.20
C TRP A 71 -5.40 -7.77 -18.07
N LYS A 72 -4.25 -7.11 -18.31
CA LYS A 72 -3.17 -7.71 -19.10
C LYS A 72 -2.46 -8.80 -18.31
N GLY A 73 -1.90 -9.76 -19.04
CA GLY A 73 -0.97 -10.77 -18.54
C GLY A 73 -1.60 -12.12 -18.23
N THR A 74 -0.77 -13.08 -17.84
CA THR A 74 -1.15 -14.49 -17.59
C THR A 74 -0.82 -14.97 -16.19
N GLY A 75 -0.32 -14.08 -15.32
CA GLY A 75 0.09 -14.43 -13.96
C GLY A 75 1.42 -15.17 -13.87
N THR A 76 2.19 -15.26 -14.97
CA THR A 76 3.51 -15.90 -14.99
C THR A 76 4.62 -14.90 -14.70
N SER A 77 5.82 -15.36 -14.36
CA SER A 77 6.95 -14.47 -14.04
C SER A 77 7.34 -13.52 -15.18
N ASN A 78 7.21 -13.98 -16.42
CA ASN A 78 7.52 -13.19 -17.61
C ASN A 78 6.33 -12.35 -18.08
N ASP A 79 5.13 -12.66 -17.60
CA ASP A 79 3.88 -12.03 -18.03
C ASP A 79 2.89 -11.95 -16.85
N PRO A 80 3.18 -11.09 -15.86
CA PRO A 80 2.37 -10.96 -14.65
C PRO A 80 1.02 -10.32 -14.96
N TYR A 81 -0.01 -10.61 -14.16
CA TYR A 81 -1.25 -9.85 -14.23
C TYR A 81 -1.03 -8.38 -13.87
N ILE A 82 -1.68 -7.45 -14.56
CA ILE A 82 -1.49 -6.00 -14.37
C ILE A 82 -2.79 -5.32 -13.96
N ILE A 83 -2.83 -4.83 -12.73
CA ILE A 83 -3.89 -3.96 -12.19
C ILE A 83 -3.36 -2.52 -12.28
N GLU A 84 -3.88 -1.72 -13.21
CA GLU A 84 -3.37 -0.37 -13.48
C GLU A 84 -4.45 0.67 -13.79
N GLY A 85 -4.15 1.94 -13.51
CA GLY A 85 -4.97 3.08 -13.96
C GLY A 85 -6.21 3.36 -13.12
N TYR A 86 -6.35 2.77 -11.93
CA TYR A 86 -7.59 2.86 -11.14
C TYR A 86 -7.58 3.95 -10.06
N HIS A 87 -8.74 4.56 -9.83
CA HIS A 87 -9.06 5.40 -8.68
C HIS A 87 -10.02 4.66 -7.74
N ILE A 88 -9.51 4.21 -6.59
CA ILE A 88 -10.30 3.41 -5.65
C ILE A 88 -10.55 4.22 -4.37
N THR A 89 -11.77 4.76 -4.25
CA THR A 89 -12.21 5.53 -3.08
C THR A 89 -13.06 4.72 -2.11
N GLU A 90 -13.74 3.69 -2.57
CA GLU A 90 -14.54 2.78 -1.73
C GLU A 90 -13.66 1.75 -0.99
N ARG A 91 -14.28 0.83 -0.23
CA ARG A 91 -13.60 -0.24 0.53
C ARG A 91 -14.44 -1.52 0.59
N ILE A 92 -13.79 -2.68 0.68
CA ILE A 92 -14.42 -3.96 1.06
C ILE A 92 -14.32 -4.12 2.57
N THR A 93 -15.41 -4.55 3.20
CA THR A 93 -15.42 -5.04 4.59
C THR A 93 -15.27 -6.55 4.61
N ILE A 94 -14.22 -7.05 5.26
CA ILE A 94 -13.95 -8.48 5.44
C ILE A 94 -14.14 -8.83 6.92
N ASN A 95 -15.03 -9.78 7.19
CA ASN A 95 -15.19 -10.32 8.53
C ASN A 95 -14.19 -11.45 8.74
N TYR A 96 -13.18 -11.24 9.58
CA TYR A 96 -12.28 -12.32 9.98
C TYR A 96 -12.89 -13.09 11.14
N THR A 97 -13.06 -14.39 10.96
CA THR A 97 -13.38 -15.34 12.04
C THR A 97 -12.15 -16.13 12.49
N ASN A 98 -10.98 -15.87 11.91
CA ASN A 98 -9.77 -16.64 12.23
C ASN A 98 -9.04 -16.10 13.47
N GLN A 99 -8.11 -16.91 13.97
CA GLN A 99 -7.37 -16.72 15.22
C GLN A 99 -6.56 -15.42 15.35
N TYR A 100 -6.55 -14.55 14.35
CA TYR A 100 -5.64 -13.40 14.29
C TYR A 100 -6.29 -12.04 14.56
N SER A 101 -7.62 -11.92 14.51
CA SER A 101 -8.37 -10.73 14.90
C SER A 101 -9.87 -11.06 15.00
N ILE A 102 -10.51 -10.78 16.12
CA ILE A 102 -11.99 -10.71 16.20
C ILE A 102 -12.36 -9.30 15.76
N GLY A 103 -12.87 -9.14 14.53
CA GLY A 103 -13.32 -7.86 14.01
C GLY A 103 -13.39 -7.79 12.48
N SER A 104 -14.07 -6.77 11.98
CA SER A 104 -14.06 -6.40 10.57
C SER A 104 -12.77 -5.67 10.21
N ARG A 105 -12.20 -6.00 9.05
CA ARG A 105 -11.19 -5.16 8.40
C ARG A 105 -11.77 -4.54 7.16
N GLU A 106 -11.26 -3.37 6.83
CA GLU A 106 -11.63 -2.68 5.62
C GLU A 106 -10.38 -2.45 4.77
N THR A 107 -10.47 -2.69 3.47
CA THR A 107 -9.36 -2.43 2.56
C THR A 107 -9.86 -2.11 1.16
N LYS A 108 -9.04 -1.46 0.36
CA LYS A 108 -9.41 -0.99 -0.98
C LYS A 108 -9.01 -2.00 -2.04
N ILE A 109 -7.84 -2.62 -1.86
CA ILE A 109 -7.39 -3.78 -2.62
C ILE A 109 -7.02 -4.87 -1.63
N LEU A 110 -7.76 -5.97 -1.61
CA LEU A 110 -7.36 -7.20 -0.92
C LEU A 110 -6.97 -8.25 -1.96
N ILE A 111 -5.73 -8.76 -1.87
CA ILE A 111 -5.31 -9.94 -2.61
C ILE A 111 -4.83 -10.98 -1.60
N GLN A 112 -5.33 -12.20 -1.69
CA GLN A 112 -4.97 -13.26 -0.77
C GLN A 112 -4.88 -14.64 -1.41
N ASN A 113 -4.11 -15.52 -0.76
CA ASN A 113 -3.97 -16.94 -1.09
C ASN A 113 -3.62 -17.21 -2.55
N THR A 114 -2.66 -16.45 -3.08
CA THR A 114 -2.22 -16.57 -4.46
C THR A 114 -0.70 -16.55 -4.58
N ASP A 115 -0.18 -17.30 -5.53
CA ASP A 115 1.24 -17.31 -5.89
C ASP A 115 1.51 -16.93 -7.34
N VAL A 116 0.49 -16.49 -8.07
CA VAL A 116 0.67 -15.89 -9.41
C VAL A 116 1.52 -14.63 -9.30
N HIS A 117 2.19 -14.27 -10.39
CA HIS A 117 2.89 -13.00 -10.49
C HIS A 117 1.91 -11.89 -10.88
N PHE A 118 1.93 -10.77 -10.15
CA PHE A 118 1.08 -9.63 -10.47
C PHE A 118 1.74 -8.29 -10.12
N LYS A 119 1.24 -7.24 -10.77
CA LYS A 119 1.65 -5.85 -10.59
C LYS A 119 0.46 -4.97 -10.29
N ILE A 120 0.58 -4.14 -9.26
CA ILE A 120 -0.33 -3.01 -9.02
C ILE A 120 0.46 -1.75 -9.33
N ARG A 121 0.02 -0.97 -10.33
CA ARG A 121 0.75 0.24 -10.72
C ARG A 121 -0.10 1.38 -11.24
N ASN A 122 0.45 2.58 -11.20
CA ASN A 122 -0.20 3.77 -11.78
C ASN A 122 -1.66 3.89 -11.32
N SER A 123 -1.90 3.78 -10.01
CA SER A 123 -3.23 3.84 -9.42
C SER A 123 -3.28 4.85 -8.28
N LEU A 124 -4.46 5.44 -8.04
CA LEU A 124 -4.75 6.32 -6.92
C LEU A 124 -5.67 5.60 -5.93
N ILE A 125 -5.18 5.41 -4.72
CA ILE A 125 -5.88 4.74 -3.63
C ILE A 125 -6.03 5.77 -2.52
N GLU A 126 -7.24 6.28 -2.33
CA GLU A 126 -7.47 7.32 -1.31
C GLU A 126 -8.75 7.10 -0.55
N ARG A 127 -8.81 7.59 0.68
CA ARG A 127 -10.07 7.62 1.44
C ARG A 127 -11.11 8.47 0.68
N PRO A 128 -12.42 8.10 0.70
CA PRO A 128 -13.44 8.97 0.14
C PRO A 128 -13.42 10.33 0.86
N LYS A 129 -13.50 11.40 0.09
CA LYS A 129 -13.67 12.75 0.63
C LYS A 129 -15.13 12.93 1.02
N PHE A 130 -15.41 12.83 2.31
CA PHE A 130 -16.75 13.09 2.81
C PHE A 130 -16.94 14.58 3.05
N GLN A 131 -18.05 15.08 2.52
CA GLN A 131 -18.56 16.41 2.83
C GLN A 131 -19.63 16.24 3.90
N CYS A 132 -19.36 16.74 5.11
CA CYS A 132 -20.42 16.90 6.09
C CYS A 132 -21.10 18.23 5.86
N THR A 133 -22.41 18.21 6.04
CA THR A 133 -23.23 19.39 6.03
C THR A 133 -23.67 19.68 7.45
N THR A 134 -23.31 20.84 7.99
CA THR A 134 -23.88 21.35 9.24
C THR A 134 -24.87 22.45 8.90
N VAL A 135 -26.08 22.33 9.44
CA VAL A 135 -27.12 23.36 9.33
C VAL A 135 -27.05 24.22 10.59
N ASN A 136 -26.76 25.51 10.43
CA ASN A 136 -26.77 26.49 11.51
C ASN A 136 -27.89 27.50 11.24
N GLY A 137 -29.08 27.24 11.79
CA GLY A 137 -30.29 28.02 11.48
C GLY A 137 -30.76 27.81 10.05
N THR A 138 -30.67 28.84 9.21
CA THR A 138 -31.02 28.80 7.77
C THR A 138 -29.80 28.63 6.86
N GLU A 139 -28.58 28.65 7.41
CA GLU A 139 -27.34 28.46 6.64
C GLU A 139 -26.91 26.99 6.62
N THR A 140 -26.49 26.54 5.44
CA THR A 140 -25.98 25.18 5.19
C THR A 140 -24.48 25.28 4.93
N ILE A 141 -23.65 24.84 5.89
CA ILE A 141 -22.18 24.86 5.77
C ILE A 141 -21.70 23.46 5.39
N VAL A 142 -21.11 23.34 4.21
CA VAL A 142 -20.45 22.11 3.76
C VAL A 142 -18.97 22.17 4.14
N HIS A 143 -18.50 21.25 4.97
CA HIS A 143 -17.10 21.15 5.35
C HIS A 143 -16.57 19.72 5.18
N PRO A 144 -15.27 19.54 4.90
CA PRO A 144 -14.65 18.23 4.95
C PRO A 144 -14.76 17.69 6.38
N CYS A 145 -15.36 16.52 6.55
CA CYS A 145 -15.40 15.88 7.84
C CYS A 145 -14.80 14.48 7.77
N ASP A 146 -14.20 14.09 8.88
CA ASP A 146 -13.98 12.68 9.14
C ASP A 146 -15.34 12.04 9.41
N TYR A 147 -15.60 10.93 8.73
CA TYR A 147 -16.85 10.17 8.79
C TYR A 147 -17.32 10.02 10.25
N PRO A 148 -18.40 10.71 10.67
CA PRO A 148 -18.83 10.75 12.06
C PRO A 148 -19.70 9.53 12.33
N GLY A 149 -19.11 8.43 12.77
CA GLY A 149 -19.92 7.32 13.30
C GLY A 149 -19.41 5.90 13.07
N GLU A 150 -18.20 5.71 12.55
CA GLU A 150 -17.68 4.35 12.44
C GLU A 150 -16.78 3.99 13.61
N SER A 151 -17.11 2.85 14.20
CA SER A 151 -16.42 2.20 15.30
C SER A 151 -14.91 2.21 15.06
N ILE A 152 -14.16 2.67 16.06
CA ILE A 152 -12.69 2.84 16.13
C ILE A 152 -11.92 1.50 16.04
N HIS A 153 -12.56 0.44 15.57
CA HIS A 153 -12.07 -0.93 15.63
C HIS A 153 -11.79 -1.55 14.25
N ASN A 154 -12.12 -0.85 13.15
CA ASN A 154 -11.86 -1.36 11.81
C ASN A 154 -10.49 -0.88 11.32
N ILE A 155 -9.56 -1.81 11.12
CA ILE A 155 -8.29 -1.50 10.45
C ILE A 155 -8.62 -1.20 8.99
N ARG A 156 -8.27 0.00 8.52
CA ARG A 156 -8.49 0.43 7.14
C ARG A 156 -7.18 0.49 6.39
N ASP A 157 -6.87 -0.50 5.57
CA ASP A 157 -5.63 -0.51 4.77
C ASP A 157 -5.91 -0.02 3.33
N GLY A 158 -4.90 0.52 2.64
CA GLY A 158 -5.01 0.83 1.21
C GLY A 158 -4.93 -0.45 0.38
N ILE A 159 -3.76 -1.08 0.39
CA ILE A 159 -3.51 -2.40 -0.21
C ILE A 159 -3.21 -3.40 0.90
N THR A 160 -3.91 -4.54 0.89
CA THR A 160 -3.64 -5.66 1.78
C THR A 160 -3.28 -6.90 0.98
N LEU A 161 -2.12 -7.49 1.30
CA LEU A 161 -1.67 -8.76 0.73
C LEU A 161 -1.61 -9.81 1.85
N ILE A 162 -2.28 -10.95 1.69
CA ILE A 162 -2.32 -12.01 2.72
C ILE A 162 -1.95 -13.35 2.10
N ASN A 163 -0.96 -14.05 2.65
CA ASN A 163 -0.53 -15.36 2.13
C ASN A 163 -0.30 -15.30 0.59
N THR A 164 0.39 -14.26 0.15
CA THR A 164 0.58 -13.92 -1.26
C THR A 164 2.05 -14.00 -1.65
N LYS A 165 2.34 -14.28 -2.92
CA LYS A 165 3.71 -14.24 -3.44
C LYS A 165 3.81 -13.40 -4.70
N ASN A 166 5.04 -13.02 -5.06
CA ASN A 166 5.38 -12.56 -6.40
C ASN A 166 4.67 -11.26 -6.84
N ALA A 167 4.50 -10.33 -5.91
CA ALA A 167 3.81 -9.07 -6.15
C ALA A 167 4.79 -7.92 -6.36
N ILE A 168 4.45 -7.00 -7.25
CA ILE A 168 5.12 -5.70 -7.40
C ILE A 168 4.08 -4.59 -7.24
N ILE A 169 4.34 -3.65 -6.32
CA ILE A 169 3.53 -2.43 -6.14
C ILE A 169 4.42 -1.27 -6.55
N GLU A 170 4.08 -0.60 -7.65
CA GLU A 170 4.92 0.47 -8.20
C GLU A 170 4.14 1.68 -8.70
N ASN A 171 4.67 2.90 -8.50
CA ASN A 171 4.03 4.13 -8.96
C ASN A 171 2.55 4.28 -8.51
N VAL A 172 2.20 3.72 -7.35
CA VAL A 172 0.89 3.89 -6.73
C VAL A 172 0.92 5.10 -5.80
N THR A 173 -0.14 5.91 -5.81
CA THR A 173 -0.37 6.97 -4.83
C THR A 173 -1.40 6.49 -3.82
N ILE A 174 -0.99 6.30 -2.56
CA ILE A 174 -1.85 5.87 -1.45
C ILE A 174 -1.92 6.97 -0.41
N VAL A 175 -3.10 7.59 -0.23
CA VAL A 175 -3.23 8.77 0.63
C VAL A 175 -4.45 8.76 1.55
N ASN A 176 -4.33 9.44 2.69
CA ASN A 176 -5.43 9.70 3.63
C ASN A 176 -6.05 8.45 4.32
N ILE A 177 -5.28 7.38 4.47
CA ILE A 177 -5.69 6.14 5.16
C ILE A 177 -5.50 6.27 6.67
N ARG A 178 -6.48 6.87 7.37
CA ARG A 178 -6.37 7.31 8.78
C ARG A 178 -6.38 6.22 9.86
N GLU A 179 -6.84 5.01 9.56
CA GLU A 179 -7.05 3.94 10.55
C GLU A 179 -6.36 2.62 10.18
N GLY A 180 -5.37 2.71 9.28
CA GLY A 180 -4.52 1.58 8.94
C GLY A 180 -3.35 2.00 8.07
N SER A 181 -2.87 1.06 7.26
CA SER A 181 -1.60 1.16 6.55
C SER A 181 -1.85 1.49 5.09
N GLY A 182 -0.99 2.29 4.46
CA GLY A 182 -1.01 2.43 3.00
C GLY A 182 -0.89 1.07 2.32
N VAL A 183 0.12 0.28 2.72
CA VAL A 183 0.26 -1.13 2.32
C VAL A 183 0.42 -2.02 3.56
N HIS A 184 -0.29 -3.14 3.61
CA HIS A 184 -0.20 -4.12 4.68
C HIS A 184 0.07 -5.51 4.10
N VAL A 185 1.23 -6.07 4.42
CA VAL A 185 1.69 -7.37 3.92
C VAL A 185 1.66 -8.37 5.07
N ILE A 186 0.89 -9.45 4.92
CA ILE A 186 0.68 -10.50 5.93
C ILE A 186 1.09 -11.84 5.35
N ASP A 187 2.03 -12.53 5.99
CA ASP A 187 2.46 -13.90 5.62
C ASP A 187 2.78 -14.09 4.14
N SER A 188 3.28 -13.04 3.52
CA SER A 188 3.57 -13.01 2.09
C SER A 188 5.08 -12.99 1.87
N SER A 189 5.51 -13.26 0.64
CA SER A 189 6.94 -13.31 0.29
C SER A 189 7.19 -12.85 -1.14
N ASN A 190 8.41 -12.41 -1.46
CA ASN A 190 8.75 -11.90 -2.78
C ASN A 190 7.83 -10.72 -3.21
N ILE A 191 7.74 -9.71 -2.34
CA ILE A 191 6.91 -8.51 -2.52
C ILE A 191 7.82 -7.30 -2.71
N PHE A 192 7.72 -6.64 -3.85
CA PHE A 192 8.50 -5.44 -4.17
C PHE A 192 7.61 -4.20 -4.10
N ILE A 193 8.02 -3.16 -3.36
CA ILE A 193 7.24 -1.92 -3.19
C ILE A 193 8.13 -0.72 -3.54
N GLN A 194 8.02 -0.19 -4.76
CA GLN A 194 8.97 0.80 -5.30
C GLN A 194 8.29 2.02 -5.93
N GLY A 195 8.88 3.21 -5.82
CA GLY A 195 8.40 4.40 -6.55
C GLY A 195 6.98 4.86 -6.16
N ASN A 196 6.47 4.44 -5.01
CA ASN A 196 5.12 4.78 -4.55
C ASN A 196 5.12 6.09 -3.75
N ILE A 197 3.98 6.79 -3.78
CA ILE A 197 3.71 7.97 -2.94
C ILE A 197 2.73 7.52 -1.85
N ILE A 198 3.20 7.38 -0.61
CA ILE A 198 2.38 6.93 0.53
C ILE A 198 2.36 8.05 1.57
N LEU A 199 1.32 8.89 1.57
CA LEU A 199 1.24 10.13 2.35
C LEU A 199 -0.02 10.18 3.22
N ASP A 200 0.05 10.86 4.36
CA ASP A 200 -1.10 11.14 5.25
C ASP A 200 -1.91 9.89 5.65
N ASN A 201 -1.22 8.75 5.77
CA ASN A 201 -1.76 7.49 6.28
C ASN A 201 -1.35 7.32 7.74
N SER A 202 -2.13 6.61 8.55
CA SER A 202 -1.79 6.34 9.96
C SER A 202 -0.48 5.54 10.08
N LYS A 203 -0.24 4.68 9.09
CA LYS A 203 0.97 3.88 8.90
C LYS A 203 1.32 3.90 7.42
N GLY A 204 2.61 3.99 7.09
CA GLY A 204 3.08 3.88 5.71
C GLY A 204 2.90 2.46 5.19
N ILE A 205 3.91 1.62 5.45
CA ILE A 205 3.89 0.21 5.07
C ILE A 205 4.01 -0.63 6.34
N LYS A 206 3.12 -1.60 6.49
CA LYS A 206 3.10 -2.53 7.62
C LYS A 206 3.36 -3.94 7.14
N VAL A 207 4.30 -4.61 7.79
CA VAL A 207 4.60 -6.02 7.54
C VAL A 207 4.24 -6.82 8.78
N LYS A 208 3.57 -7.95 8.58
CA LYS A 208 3.33 -8.97 9.61
C LYS A 208 3.69 -10.33 9.02
N GLN A 209 4.62 -11.04 9.64
CA GLN A 209 5.06 -12.34 9.14
C GLN A 209 5.13 -13.36 10.26
N PHE A 210 4.66 -14.57 9.98
CA PHE A 210 4.86 -15.73 10.83
C PHE A 210 5.87 -16.68 10.17
N GLY A 211 7.10 -16.70 10.69
CA GLY A 211 8.06 -17.79 10.45
C GLY A 211 8.80 -17.84 9.10
N LYS A 212 8.79 -16.77 8.29
CA LYS A 212 9.62 -16.67 7.05
C LYS A 212 10.38 -15.34 6.99
N VAL A 213 11.29 -15.22 6.03
CA VAL A 213 12.06 -14.00 5.73
C VAL A 213 11.28 -13.17 4.71
N LEU A 214 11.00 -11.90 5.00
CA LEU A 214 10.48 -10.95 4.01
C LEU A 214 11.61 -10.03 3.59
N MET A 215 11.86 -9.98 2.29
CA MET A 215 12.68 -8.95 1.67
C MET A 215 11.72 -7.92 1.09
N VAL A 216 11.61 -6.76 1.75
CA VAL A 216 10.92 -5.59 1.18
C VAL A 216 11.97 -4.57 0.83
N PHE A 217 12.06 -4.22 -0.44
CA PHE A 217 12.83 -3.07 -0.87
C PHE A 217 11.93 -1.86 -0.81
N PHE A 218 12.36 -0.82 -0.09
CA PHE A 218 11.68 0.44 -0.02
C PHE A 218 12.51 1.49 -0.74
N ILE A 219 11.92 2.10 -1.77
CA ILE A 219 12.39 3.37 -2.30
C ILE A 219 11.23 4.33 -2.09
N THR A 220 11.15 4.87 -0.87
CA THR A 220 10.13 5.86 -0.48
C THR A 220 10.83 7.15 -0.08
N GLN A 221 10.20 8.29 -0.39
CA GLN A 221 10.68 9.61 0.01
C GLN A 221 10.22 10.01 1.44
N GLN A 222 9.60 9.09 2.19
CA GLN A 222 9.09 9.30 3.55
C GLN A 222 9.67 8.28 4.56
N PRO A 223 9.74 8.64 5.86
CA PRO A 223 10.24 7.76 6.90
C PRO A 223 9.38 6.50 7.08
N ILE A 224 10.04 5.35 7.19
CA ILE A 224 9.43 4.06 7.44
C ILE A 224 9.27 3.89 8.96
N LEU A 225 8.05 3.68 9.44
CA LEU A 225 7.77 3.20 10.80
C LEU A 225 7.82 1.67 10.77
N ILE A 226 8.90 1.10 11.29
CA ILE A 226 9.09 -0.36 11.48
C ILE A 226 8.49 -0.77 12.82
#